data_AF-A0A9P0CEB9-F1
#
_entry.id   AF-A0A9P0CEB9-F1
#
_cell.length_a   1.000
_cell.length_b   1.000
_cell.length_c   1.000
_cell.angle_alpha   90.00
_cell.angle_beta   90.00
_cell.angle_gamma   90.00
#
_symmetry.space_group_name_H-M   'P 1'
#
loop_
_entity.id
_entity.type
_entity.pdbx_description
1 polymer ?
#
loop_
_entity_poly.entity_id
_entity_poly.type
_entity_poly.pdbx_seq_one_letter_code
_entity_poly.pdbx_strand_id
1 'polypeptide(L)'
;MQHCNTSMVFVVDFTESSCFPGPCPLSCFHHNNVGLLILNFRSFLSAARESILPALFDYLFFVLVGSFPNTIVSVRTARMAVPIETIDLVADGDDDVVVLPSDIPDNRSAEARKEQGNNQFKRKKYDKALIHYNEAIKLCPEAACYYGNRAACYLMMGQYKRALEDSKKSVDLDSKFVKGYLRLVKCYIALGDTASAEKTLRQAEEIEPANAAIKTERNNLNTLLNFIQEADKALKKNDYRTVVYNVDRALLQATHSTSLKLLKAECLAYLNRTGEAQELANDAVNQDKQNADAIFVLGLCQYYQNNIDRALPYFQHVLRLAPDHQKSKDMYKKAKLLQKLKEDGNNSYKSGKLPEALKAYTDALAVDPLFNTANAVLYSNRAAVSQKLGKLEDAIADCTQALKLDETYLKPLLRRAQCYQGLNEHEKAVADFEKAYKQEKTRENRNLYEDAKLTLKKSKRKDYYKILGIDKNASTDEIKKAYRKRALVHHPDRHANASENEKKEQEKKFKEVGEAYGILSDPTKRMRYDSGQDLDDACSPTNIDPTQMFQTFYGGDRHNFSFHSNAFPSDFTFYFK
;
A
#
# COMPACT_ATOMS: atom_id res chain seq x y z
N MET A 1 -10.97 42.22 -51.45
CA MET A 1 -12.23 41.62 -50.96
C MET A 1 -11.85 40.47 -50.04
N GLN A 2 -11.59 40.68 -48.73
CA GLN A 2 -12.53 40.61 -47.58
C GLN A 2 -13.39 39.33 -47.60
N HIS A 3 -13.55 38.50 -46.55
CA HIS A 3 -13.14 38.47 -45.13
C HIS A 3 -13.28 37.03 -44.56
N CYS A 4 -12.40 36.67 -43.61
CA CYS A 4 -12.51 35.81 -42.40
C CYS A 4 -13.42 34.55 -42.30
N ASN A 5 -12.87 33.42 -41.78
CA ASN A 5 -12.90 33.11 -40.34
C ASN A 5 -12.17 31.77 -39.96
N THR A 6 -11.10 31.94 -39.17
CA THR A 6 -10.70 31.26 -37.91
C THR A 6 -11.04 29.79 -37.63
N SER A 7 -10.03 29.00 -37.26
CA SER A 7 -10.19 27.80 -36.41
C SER A 7 -9.11 27.80 -35.31
N MET A 8 -9.57 27.83 -34.07
CA MET A 8 -8.78 27.90 -32.84
C MET A 8 -8.02 26.59 -32.56
N VAL A 9 -6.79 26.76 -32.10
CA VAL A 9 -5.94 25.77 -31.46
C VAL A 9 -6.29 25.72 -29.98
N PHE A 10 -6.47 24.53 -29.41
CA PHE A 10 -6.33 24.30 -27.97
C PHE A 10 -5.40 23.11 -27.73
N VAL A 11 -4.25 23.41 -27.14
CA VAL A 11 -3.31 22.51 -26.48
C VAL A 11 -3.68 22.52 -24.99
N VAL A 12 -3.78 21.35 -24.37
CA VAL A 12 -3.78 21.25 -22.90
C VAL A 12 -2.87 20.09 -22.49
N ASP A 13 -1.69 20.47 -22.01
CA ASP A 13 -0.80 19.68 -21.16
C ASP A 13 -1.34 19.67 -19.71
N PHE A 14 -1.09 18.60 -18.97
CA PHE A 14 -1.18 18.60 -17.51
C PHE A 14 0.14 18.15 -16.89
N THR A 15 0.82 19.08 -16.23
CA THR A 15 1.91 18.88 -15.26
C THR A 15 1.42 19.18 -13.85
N GLU A 16 2.12 18.59 -12.87
CA GLU A 16 1.82 18.55 -11.43
C GLU A 16 1.87 19.89 -10.67
N SER A 17 1.18 19.89 -9.51
CA SER A 17 1.64 20.34 -8.17
C SER A 17 1.01 21.58 -7.46
N SER A 18 0.61 21.32 -6.19
CA SER A 18 0.70 22.15 -4.96
C SER A 18 -0.50 22.92 -4.34
N CYS A 19 -0.89 22.44 -3.13
CA CYS A 19 -1.17 23.11 -1.82
C CYS A 19 -2.40 24.04 -1.49
N PHE A 20 -3.33 23.51 -0.64
CA PHE A 20 -4.03 23.99 0.61
C PHE A 20 -4.63 25.43 0.77
N PRO A 21 -5.55 25.76 1.76
CA PRO A 21 -6.24 24.97 2.83
C PRO A 21 -7.80 25.18 3.02
N GLY A 22 -8.40 24.49 4.02
CA GLY A 22 -9.86 24.26 4.36
C GLY A 22 -10.76 25.48 4.77
N PRO A 23 -11.85 25.37 5.59
CA PRO A 23 -12.46 24.23 6.32
C PRO A 23 -14.02 24.03 6.19
N CYS A 24 -14.51 22.91 6.75
CA CYS A 24 -15.87 22.46 7.17
C CYS A 24 -16.93 23.54 7.60
N PRO A 25 -18.27 23.26 7.73
CA PRO A 25 -18.80 22.11 8.51
C PRO A 25 -20.25 21.56 8.30
N LEU A 26 -20.53 20.43 9.00
CA LEU A 26 -21.83 19.93 9.57
C LEU A 26 -22.97 19.55 8.59
N SER A 27 -23.83 18.54 8.76
CA SER A 27 -24.13 17.57 9.83
C SER A 27 -25.27 16.62 9.37
N CYS A 28 -25.24 15.37 9.83
CA CYS A 28 -26.38 14.49 10.20
C CYS A 28 -27.51 14.16 9.20
N PHE A 29 -27.73 12.87 8.87
CA PHE A 29 -28.87 12.07 9.39
C PHE A 29 -28.75 10.57 9.06
N HIS A 30 -29.42 9.77 9.90
CA HIS A 30 -29.35 8.33 10.11
C HIS A 30 -30.27 7.47 9.21
N HIS A 31 -29.89 6.18 9.11
CA HIS A 31 -30.69 4.94 9.04
C HIS A 31 -31.40 4.42 7.77
N ASN A 32 -30.90 3.23 7.37
CA ASN A 32 -31.58 1.95 7.09
C ASN A 32 -32.46 1.70 5.84
N ASN A 33 -32.10 0.56 5.22
CA ASN A 33 -32.86 -0.42 4.44
C ASN A 33 -33.08 -0.24 2.92
N VAL A 34 -32.31 -1.05 2.19
CA VAL A 34 -32.72 -2.06 1.18
C VAL A 34 -33.99 -1.76 0.37
N GLY A 35 -33.81 -1.49 -0.92
CA GLY A 35 -34.81 -1.75 -1.96
C GLY A 35 -35.04 -0.58 -2.93
N LEU A 36 -34.30 -0.54 -4.04
CA LEU A 36 -34.75 -0.31 -5.43
C LEU A 36 -33.55 0.08 -6.30
N LEU A 37 -32.94 -0.94 -6.92
CA LEU A 37 -32.37 -0.76 -8.26
C LEU A 37 -33.56 -0.53 -9.22
N ILE A 38 -33.33 0.22 -10.30
CA ILE A 38 -34.29 0.68 -11.32
C ILE A 38 -34.86 2.06 -11.02
N LEU A 39 -34.12 3.10 -11.42
CA LEU A 39 -34.58 4.32 -12.10
C LEU A 39 -33.47 5.37 -12.04
N ASN A 40 -32.51 5.33 -12.99
CA ASN A 40 -31.76 6.52 -13.42
C ASN A 40 -30.93 6.23 -14.68
N PHE A 41 -31.61 5.75 -15.73
CA PHE A 41 -31.08 5.72 -17.10
C PHE A 41 -31.99 6.46 -18.10
N ARG A 42 -33.00 7.19 -17.61
CA ARG A 42 -33.97 7.94 -18.44
C ARG A 42 -33.74 9.44 -18.49
N SER A 43 -32.87 10.02 -17.65
CA SER A 43 -32.60 11.46 -17.62
C SER A 43 -31.37 11.89 -18.44
N PHE A 44 -30.54 10.96 -18.92
CA PHE A 44 -29.38 11.30 -19.77
C PHE A 44 -29.66 11.21 -21.28
N LEU A 45 -30.77 10.57 -21.68
CA LEU A 45 -31.15 10.40 -23.09
C LEU A 45 -32.22 11.41 -23.58
N SER A 46 -32.62 12.37 -22.74
CA SER A 46 -33.54 13.45 -23.13
C SER A 46 -32.83 14.67 -23.70
N ALA A 47 -31.49 14.75 -23.65
CA ALA A 47 -30.72 15.91 -24.09
C ALA A 47 -29.93 15.70 -25.40
N ALA A 48 -30.04 14.52 -26.04
CA ALA A 48 -29.33 14.20 -27.28
C ALA A 48 -30.29 13.84 -28.43
N ARG A 49 -31.47 14.47 -28.48
CA ARG A 49 -32.48 14.23 -29.52
C ARG A 49 -32.76 15.45 -30.41
N GLU A 50 -31.72 16.22 -30.72
CA GLU A 50 -31.74 17.17 -31.85
C GLU A 50 -30.34 17.29 -32.46
N SER A 51 -29.84 16.21 -33.05
CA SER A 51 -28.85 16.27 -34.14
C SER A 51 -28.54 14.85 -34.63
N ILE A 52 -28.62 14.67 -35.96
CA ILE A 52 -28.18 13.53 -36.77
C ILE A 52 -29.32 12.60 -37.27
N LEU A 53 -29.40 12.54 -38.60
CA LEU A 53 -30.29 11.77 -39.47
C LEU A 53 -29.99 10.24 -39.46
N PRO A 54 -30.95 9.38 -39.86
CA PRO A 54 -30.98 7.95 -39.56
C PRO A 54 -30.34 7.09 -40.67
N ALA A 55 -29.26 6.38 -40.38
CA ALA A 55 -28.72 5.33 -41.26
C ALA A 55 -27.92 4.22 -40.53
N LEU A 56 -28.09 4.07 -39.22
CA LEU A 56 -27.28 3.12 -38.42
C LEU A 56 -28.12 2.42 -37.34
N PHE A 57 -29.27 1.86 -37.72
CA PHE A 57 -30.08 1.03 -36.81
C PHE A 57 -30.21 -0.45 -37.21
N ASP A 58 -29.44 -0.94 -38.19
CA ASP A 58 -29.54 -2.32 -38.67
C ASP A 58 -28.29 -3.19 -38.44
N TYR A 59 -27.44 -2.85 -37.47
CA TYR A 59 -26.25 -3.68 -37.19
C TYR A 59 -25.86 -3.74 -35.72
N LEU A 60 -26.80 -4.07 -34.81
CA LEU A 60 -26.44 -4.75 -33.56
C LEU A 60 -27.69 -5.25 -32.80
N PHE A 61 -28.17 -6.46 -33.06
CA PHE A 61 -28.78 -7.31 -32.02
C PHE A 61 -29.01 -8.73 -32.57
N PHE A 62 -28.09 -9.66 -32.34
CA PHE A 62 -28.40 -11.09 -32.27
C PHE A 62 -27.21 -11.87 -31.69
N VAL A 63 -27.22 -12.12 -30.38
CA VAL A 63 -26.95 -13.44 -29.77
C VAL A 63 -27.58 -13.41 -28.37
N LEU A 64 -28.64 -14.20 -28.14
CA LEU A 64 -28.82 -15.05 -26.95
C LEU A 64 -30.13 -15.88 -27.03
N VAL A 65 -29.95 -17.20 -27.05
CA VAL A 65 -30.81 -18.30 -26.55
C VAL A 65 -32.08 -18.74 -27.31
N GLY A 66 -32.07 -20.01 -27.77
CA GLY A 66 -33.11 -20.98 -27.40
C GLY A 66 -34.12 -21.50 -28.44
N SER A 67 -33.80 -22.65 -29.06
CA SER A 67 -34.61 -23.87 -29.29
C SER A 67 -36.02 -23.89 -29.95
N PHE A 68 -36.11 -24.73 -31.01
CA PHE A 68 -37.23 -25.51 -31.62
C PHE A 68 -38.22 -24.80 -32.62
N PRO A 69 -38.96 -25.54 -33.50
CA PRO A 69 -38.52 -26.09 -34.80
C PRO A 69 -39.45 -25.71 -36.00
N ASN A 70 -39.07 -26.13 -37.22
CA ASN A 70 -39.88 -26.18 -38.45
C ASN A 70 -40.47 -24.86 -39.01
N THR A 71 -39.81 -24.26 -40.01
CA THR A 71 -40.51 -23.75 -41.21
C THR A 71 -39.53 -23.60 -42.39
N ILE A 72 -39.85 -24.22 -43.53
CA ILE A 72 -39.20 -23.98 -44.82
C ILE A 72 -39.90 -22.77 -45.45
N VAL A 73 -39.16 -21.71 -45.79
CA VAL A 73 -39.61 -20.69 -46.76
C VAL A 73 -38.47 -20.35 -47.70
N SER A 74 -38.69 -20.67 -48.98
CA SER A 74 -37.84 -20.36 -50.13
C SER A 74 -37.97 -18.88 -50.50
N VAL A 75 -36.85 -18.18 -50.72
CA VAL A 75 -36.86 -16.86 -51.38
C VAL A 75 -35.75 -16.79 -52.43
N ARG A 76 -36.18 -16.52 -53.67
CA ARG A 76 -35.38 -16.27 -54.87
C ARG A 76 -34.59 -14.97 -54.73
N THR A 77 -33.32 -14.96 -55.13
CA THR A 77 -32.55 -13.73 -55.32
C THR A 77 -32.54 -13.32 -56.79
N ALA A 78 -33.14 -12.16 -57.06
CA ALA A 78 -33.05 -11.46 -58.34
C ALA A 78 -31.79 -10.58 -58.37
N ARG A 79 -31.08 -10.62 -59.50
CA ARG A 79 -29.99 -9.70 -59.84
C ARG A 79 -30.56 -8.31 -60.19
N MET A 80 -29.93 -7.25 -59.72
CA MET A 80 -29.97 -5.94 -60.37
C MET A 80 -28.57 -5.32 -60.35
N ALA A 81 -28.15 -4.86 -61.53
CA ALA A 81 -26.92 -4.15 -61.85
C ALA A 81 -27.12 -2.63 -61.78
N VAL A 82 -26.03 -1.88 -61.59
CA VAL A 82 -25.95 -0.41 -61.72
C VAL A 82 -24.55 -0.05 -62.30
N PRO A 83 -24.41 1.01 -63.12
CA PRO A 83 -23.60 1.00 -64.34
C PRO A 83 -22.22 1.69 -64.23
N ILE A 84 -21.42 1.52 -65.29
CA ILE A 84 -20.12 2.16 -65.54
C ILE A 84 -20.35 3.28 -66.57
N GLU A 85 -19.85 4.49 -66.28
CA GLU A 85 -19.76 5.58 -67.26
C GLU A 85 -18.52 5.41 -68.15
N THR A 86 -18.75 5.57 -69.44
CA THR A 86 -17.82 5.53 -70.57
C THR A 86 -17.09 6.86 -70.76
N ILE A 87 -15.81 6.81 -71.11
CA ILE A 87 -15.16 7.81 -71.98
C ILE A 87 -14.39 7.03 -73.05
N ASP A 88 -14.84 7.17 -74.30
CA ASP A 88 -14.20 6.68 -75.52
C ASP A 88 -13.07 7.61 -75.97
N LEU A 89 -11.98 7.03 -76.48
CA LEU A 89 -11.25 7.54 -77.65
C LEU A 89 -10.67 6.36 -78.44
N VAL A 90 -11.07 6.29 -79.70
CA VAL A 90 -10.62 5.35 -80.74
C VAL A 90 -9.39 5.92 -81.47
N ALA A 91 -8.43 5.06 -81.80
CA ALA A 91 -7.61 5.18 -83.01
C ALA A 91 -7.07 3.80 -83.41
N ASP A 92 -7.20 3.51 -84.70
CA ASP A 92 -6.96 2.24 -85.40
C ASP A 92 -5.48 1.79 -85.50
N GLY A 93 -5.29 0.48 -85.77
CA GLY A 93 -4.20 0.01 -86.66
C GLY A 93 -3.21 -1.01 -86.10
N ASP A 94 -3.36 -2.25 -86.57
CA ASP A 94 -2.34 -3.27 -86.90
C ASP A 94 -1.56 -4.03 -85.80
N ASP A 95 -1.80 -5.35 -85.82
CA ASP A 95 -0.89 -6.49 -85.60
C ASP A 95 0.37 -6.28 -84.74
N ASP A 96 0.32 -6.82 -83.51
CA ASP A 96 1.27 -7.84 -83.05
C ASP A 96 0.83 -8.34 -81.67
N VAL A 97 0.26 -9.56 -81.64
CA VAL A 97 -0.02 -10.28 -80.39
C VAL A 97 1.33 -10.74 -79.81
N VAL A 98 1.94 -9.89 -78.99
CA VAL A 98 3.01 -10.32 -78.10
C VAL A 98 2.36 -11.04 -76.93
N VAL A 99 2.20 -12.35 -77.06
CA VAL A 99 1.94 -13.24 -75.92
C VAL A 99 3.17 -13.19 -75.01
N LEU A 100 3.14 -12.33 -73.99
CA LEU A 100 4.11 -12.40 -72.90
C LEU A 100 3.72 -13.57 -71.97
N PRO A 101 4.65 -14.49 -71.65
CA PRO A 101 4.36 -15.69 -70.87
C PRO A 101 3.83 -15.37 -69.47
N SER A 102 2.80 -16.11 -69.05
CA SER A 102 2.00 -15.95 -67.84
C SER A 102 2.65 -16.40 -66.52
N ASP A 103 3.98 -16.47 -66.44
CA ASP A 103 4.69 -17.02 -65.26
C ASP A 103 5.69 -16.03 -64.64
N ILE A 104 5.32 -14.75 -64.56
CA ILE A 104 6.02 -13.76 -63.74
C ILE A 104 5.18 -13.60 -62.46
N PRO A 105 5.68 -13.93 -61.26
CA PRO A 105 4.95 -13.63 -60.03
C PRO A 105 4.60 -12.14 -60.04
N ASP A 106 3.37 -11.80 -59.62
CA ASP A 106 2.77 -10.45 -59.67
C ASP A 106 3.48 -9.46 -58.72
N ASN A 107 4.79 -9.30 -58.93
CA ASN A 107 5.75 -8.56 -58.13
C ASN A 107 5.41 -7.06 -58.15
N ARG A 108 4.93 -6.53 -59.28
CA ARG A 108 4.52 -5.12 -59.39
C ARG A 108 3.31 -4.82 -58.51
N SER A 109 2.32 -5.71 -58.48
CA SER A 109 1.18 -5.58 -57.58
C SER A 109 1.60 -5.72 -56.11
N ALA A 110 2.48 -6.67 -55.78
CA ALA A 110 3.02 -6.84 -54.43
C ALA A 110 3.81 -5.62 -53.94
N GLU A 111 4.61 -5.01 -54.82
CA GLU A 111 5.34 -3.78 -54.51
C GLU A 111 4.42 -2.57 -54.30
N ALA A 112 3.39 -2.42 -55.13
CA ALA A 112 2.38 -1.37 -54.93
C ALA A 112 1.67 -1.52 -53.57
N ARG A 113 1.33 -2.75 -53.16
CA ARG A 113 0.76 -3.04 -51.84
C ARG A 113 1.74 -2.72 -50.71
N LYS A 114 3.02 -3.06 -50.86
CA LYS A 114 4.08 -2.64 -49.92
C LYS A 114 4.14 -1.12 -49.78
N GLU A 115 4.10 -0.37 -50.88
CA GLU A 115 4.15 1.09 -50.84
C GLU A 115 2.92 1.71 -50.17
N GLN A 116 1.73 1.19 -50.44
CA GLN A 116 0.52 1.57 -49.72
C GLN A 116 0.66 1.30 -48.22
N GLY A 117 1.18 0.14 -47.84
CA GLY A 117 1.52 -0.21 -46.46
C GLY A 117 2.50 0.78 -45.84
N ASN A 118 3.59 1.13 -46.54
CA ASN A 118 4.58 2.10 -46.10
C ASN A 118 3.95 3.49 -45.88
N ASN A 119 3.04 3.91 -46.75
CA ASN A 119 2.33 5.18 -46.61
C ASN A 119 1.41 5.21 -45.39
N GLN A 120 0.71 4.11 -45.09
CA GLN A 120 -0.09 4.00 -43.87
C GLN A 120 0.79 3.92 -42.61
N PHE A 121 1.94 3.24 -42.71
CA PHE A 121 2.92 3.17 -41.62
C PHE A 121 3.47 4.55 -41.25
N LYS A 122 3.85 5.37 -42.25
CA LYS A 122 4.26 6.77 -42.05
C LYS A 122 3.18 7.62 -41.39
N ARG A 123 1.90 7.32 -41.69
CA ARG A 123 0.73 7.94 -41.06
C ARG A 123 0.39 7.39 -39.67
N LYS A 124 1.23 6.51 -39.11
CA LYS A 124 1.03 5.79 -37.83
C LYS A 124 -0.25 4.95 -37.76
N LYS A 125 -0.83 4.60 -38.92
CA LYS A 125 -2.03 3.75 -39.04
C LYS A 125 -1.59 2.29 -39.21
N TYR A 126 -1.05 1.71 -38.14
CA TYR A 126 -0.42 0.39 -38.18
C TYR A 126 -1.39 -0.74 -38.55
N ASP A 127 -2.63 -0.72 -38.04
CA ASP A 127 -3.66 -1.71 -38.39
C ASP A 127 -3.95 -1.75 -39.89
N LYS A 128 -4.04 -0.57 -40.52
CA LYS A 128 -4.26 -0.46 -41.98
C LYS A 128 -3.02 -0.87 -42.76
N ALA A 129 -1.83 -0.55 -42.25
CA ALA A 129 -0.58 -0.99 -42.86
C ALA A 129 -0.43 -2.52 -42.86
N LEU A 130 -0.86 -3.19 -41.78
CA LEU A 130 -0.85 -4.66 -41.67
C LEU A 130 -1.68 -5.31 -42.78
N ILE A 131 -2.85 -4.75 -43.12
CA ILE A 131 -3.71 -5.28 -44.22
C ILE A 131 -2.92 -5.30 -45.53
N HIS A 132 -2.31 -4.17 -45.89
CA HIS A 132 -1.54 -4.07 -47.14
C HIS A 132 -0.28 -4.94 -47.15
N TYR A 133 0.42 -5.08 -46.02
CA TYR A 133 1.55 -6.01 -45.95
C TYR A 133 1.12 -7.47 -46.00
N ASN A 134 -0.03 -7.83 -45.42
CA ASN A 134 -0.59 -9.17 -45.55
C ASN A 134 -0.95 -9.50 -47.00
N GLU A 135 -1.52 -8.54 -47.74
CA GLU A 135 -1.78 -8.68 -49.17
C GLU A 135 -0.48 -8.83 -49.97
N ALA A 136 0.54 -8.02 -49.70
CA ALA A 136 1.86 -8.14 -50.34
C ALA A 136 2.50 -9.52 -50.10
N ILE A 137 2.40 -10.05 -48.87
CA ILE A 137 2.90 -11.39 -48.51
C ILE A 137 2.13 -12.50 -49.23
N LYS A 138 0.81 -12.34 -49.42
CA LYS A 138 0.00 -13.33 -50.17
C LYS A 138 0.42 -13.40 -51.64
N LEU A 139 0.72 -12.25 -52.25
CA LEU A 139 1.14 -12.17 -53.64
C LEU A 139 2.57 -12.71 -53.83
N CYS A 140 3.45 -12.42 -52.88
CA CYS A 140 4.88 -12.75 -52.97
C CYS A 140 5.41 -13.20 -51.60
N PRO A 141 5.28 -14.50 -51.27
CA PRO A 141 5.56 -15.01 -49.92
C PRO A 141 7.05 -15.19 -49.61
N GLU A 142 7.94 -15.08 -50.60
CA GLU A 142 9.39 -15.28 -50.45
C GLU A 142 10.17 -13.98 -50.20
N ALA A 143 9.51 -12.83 -50.32
CA ALA A 143 10.16 -11.53 -50.17
C ALA A 143 10.36 -11.17 -48.68
N ALA A 144 11.61 -11.27 -48.22
CA ALA A 144 12.03 -10.96 -46.85
C ALA A 144 11.58 -9.56 -46.36
N CYS A 145 11.58 -8.56 -47.25
CA CYS A 145 11.27 -7.18 -46.90
C CYS A 145 9.82 -6.97 -46.41
N TYR A 146 8.85 -7.76 -46.90
CA TYR A 146 7.45 -7.63 -46.50
C TYR A 146 7.23 -8.11 -45.06
N TYR A 147 7.81 -9.25 -44.69
CA TYR A 147 7.81 -9.73 -43.31
C TYR A 147 8.50 -8.75 -42.38
N GLY A 148 9.64 -8.19 -42.79
CA GLY A 148 10.31 -7.16 -42.02
C GLY A 148 9.44 -5.91 -41.79
N ASN A 149 8.72 -5.44 -42.81
CA ASN A 149 7.85 -4.27 -42.67
C ASN A 149 6.58 -4.56 -41.84
N ARG A 150 6.04 -5.78 -41.93
CA ARG A 150 4.95 -6.25 -41.06
C ARG A 150 5.40 -6.37 -39.60
N ALA A 151 6.59 -6.92 -39.36
CA ALA A 151 7.23 -6.95 -38.03
C ALA A 151 7.40 -5.54 -37.44
N ALA A 152 7.75 -4.55 -38.26
CA ALA A 152 7.83 -3.17 -37.81
C ALA A 152 6.48 -2.62 -37.32
N CYS A 153 5.36 -2.99 -37.97
CA CYS A 153 4.03 -2.63 -37.48
C CYS A 153 3.75 -3.28 -36.12
N TYR A 154 4.02 -4.57 -35.99
CA TYR A 154 3.83 -5.28 -34.72
C TYR A 154 4.69 -4.71 -33.59
N LEU A 155 5.93 -4.29 -33.87
CA LEU A 155 6.78 -3.58 -32.91
C LEU A 155 6.13 -2.28 -32.43
N MET A 156 5.63 -1.45 -33.35
CA MET A 156 4.97 -0.19 -32.99
C MET A 156 3.66 -0.38 -32.22
N MET A 157 3.01 -1.55 -32.36
CA MET A 157 1.80 -1.92 -31.63
C MET A 157 2.09 -2.67 -30.31
N GLY A 158 3.36 -2.91 -29.96
CA GLY A 158 3.74 -3.67 -28.76
C GLY A 158 3.50 -5.18 -28.85
N GLN A 159 3.27 -5.74 -30.04
CA GLN A 159 3.05 -7.17 -30.26
C GLN A 159 4.38 -7.90 -30.54
N TYR A 160 5.29 -7.88 -29.57
CA TYR A 160 6.67 -8.37 -29.75
C TYR A 160 6.79 -9.84 -30.13
N LYS A 161 5.90 -10.72 -29.64
CA LYS A 161 5.92 -12.15 -30.00
C LYS A 161 5.63 -12.37 -31.51
N ARG A 162 4.64 -11.67 -32.06
CA ARG A 162 4.32 -11.72 -33.50
C ARG A 162 5.40 -11.04 -34.34
N ALA A 163 5.93 -9.92 -33.85
CA ALA A 163 7.06 -9.24 -34.50
C ALA A 163 8.31 -10.13 -34.56
N LEU A 164 8.55 -10.94 -33.51
CA LEU A 164 9.65 -11.89 -33.44
C LEU A 164 9.53 -12.96 -34.53
N GLU A 165 8.35 -13.57 -34.68
CA GLU A 165 8.09 -14.59 -35.70
C GLU A 165 8.33 -14.05 -37.12
N ASP A 166 7.78 -12.88 -37.43
CA ASP A 166 7.97 -12.24 -38.74
C ASP A 166 9.42 -11.82 -38.99
N SER A 167 10.11 -11.34 -37.95
CA SER A 167 11.52 -10.94 -38.08
C SER A 167 12.42 -12.15 -38.30
N LYS A 168 12.15 -13.28 -37.64
CA LYS A 168 12.86 -14.56 -37.89
C LYS A 168 12.65 -15.00 -39.34
N LYS A 169 11.38 -15.05 -39.79
CA LYS A 169 11.07 -15.43 -41.17
C LYS A 169 11.72 -14.49 -42.20
N SER A 170 11.80 -13.20 -41.91
CA SER A 170 12.49 -12.21 -42.75
C SER A 170 13.98 -12.54 -42.90
N VAL A 171 14.65 -12.90 -41.80
CA VAL A 171 16.07 -13.29 -41.78
C VAL A 171 16.30 -14.64 -42.43
N ASP A 172 15.38 -15.60 -42.24
CA ASP A 172 15.46 -16.93 -42.85
C ASP A 172 15.33 -16.86 -44.39
N LEU A 173 14.50 -15.95 -44.90
CA LEU A 173 14.32 -15.73 -46.34
C LEU A 173 15.48 -14.98 -46.99
N ASP A 174 16.06 -13.99 -46.30
CA ASP A 174 17.23 -13.26 -46.78
C ASP A 174 18.23 -13.02 -45.64
N SER A 175 19.25 -13.88 -45.61
CA SER A 175 20.33 -13.81 -44.62
C SER A 175 21.18 -12.56 -44.71
N LYS A 176 21.10 -11.76 -45.80
CA LYS A 176 21.82 -10.50 -45.96
C LYS A 176 20.96 -9.28 -45.60
N PHE A 177 19.68 -9.46 -45.30
CA PHE A 177 18.76 -8.37 -45.00
C PHE A 177 18.93 -7.83 -43.57
N VAL A 178 19.86 -6.89 -43.38
CA VAL A 178 20.22 -6.32 -42.06
C VAL A 178 19.04 -5.70 -41.30
N LYS A 179 18.08 -5.08 -42.00
CA LYS A 179 16.87 -4.53 -41.36
C LYS A 179 16.00 -5.61 -40.69
N GLY A 180 16.05 -6.85 -41.18
CA GLY A 180 15.41 -8.00 -40.54
C GLY A 180 16.08 -8.32 -39.20
N TYR A 181 17.41 -8.43 -39.18
CA TYR A 181 18.19 -8.67 -37.96
C TYR A 181 18.00 -7.56 -36.91
N LEU A 182 18.00 -6.29 -37.31
CA LEU A 182 17.77 -5.17 -36.38
C LEU A 182 16.40 -5.26 -35.69
N ARG A 183 15.35 -5.63 -36.44
CA ARG A 183 14.01 -5.81 -35.88
C ARG A 183 13.95 -7.04 -34.98
N LEU A 184 14.64 -8.11 -35.36
CA LEU A 184 14.76 -9.33 -34.58
C LEU A 184 15.45 -9.07 -33.23
N VAL A 185 16.58 -8.36 -33.23
CA VAL A 185 17.30 -7.93 -32.01
C VAL A 185 16.40 -7.07 -31.12
N LYS A 186 15.69 -6.08 -31.69
CA LYS A 186 14.74 -5.26 -30.91
C LYS A 186 13.66 -6.10 -30.22
N CYS A 187 13.13 -7.11 -30.92
CA CYS A 187 12.16 -8.03 -30.32
C CYS A 187 12.79 -8.82 -29.17
N TYR A 188 14.00 -9.35 -29.35
CA TYR A 188 14.71 -10.09 -28.30
C TYR A 188 15.02 -9.24 -27.06
N ILE A 189 15.52 -8.01 -27.26
CA ILE A 189 15.76 -7.04 -26.17
C ILE A 189 14.45 -6.73 -25.43
N ALA A 190 13.37 -6.41 -26.14
CA ALA A 190 12.08 -6.08 -25.53
C ALA A 190 11.48 -7.25 -24.72
N LEU A 191 11.72 -8.50 -25.17
CA LEU A 191 11.32 -9.72 -24.47
C LEU A 191 12.30 -10.13 -23.34
N GLY A 192 13.49 -9.52 -23.29
CA GLY A 192 14.54 -9.82 -22.32
C GLY A 192 15.36 -11.07 -22.62
N ASP A 193 15.30 -11.63 -23.84
CA ASP A 193 16.16 -12.74 -24.27
C ASP A 193 17.50 -12.19 -24.76
N THR A 194 18.39 -11.92 -23.80
CA THR A 194 19.69 -11.31 -24.05
C THR A 194 20.65 -12.25 -24.79
N ALA A 195 20.53 -13.56 -24.61
CA ALA A 195 21.40 -14.54 -25.24
C ALA A 195 21.14 -14.63 -26.75
N SER A 196 19.86 -14.73 -27.15
CA SER A 196 19.49 -14.71 -28.56
C SER A 196 19.75 -13.34 -29.20
N ALA A 197 19.53 -12.25 -28.45
CA ALA A 197 19.87 -10.90 -28.92
C ALA A 197 21.36 -10.79 -29.27
N GLU A 198 22.25 -11.22 -28.37
CA GLU A 198 23.71 -11.16 -28.54
C GLU A 198 24.19 -12.00 -29.74
N LYS A 199 23.61 -13.19 -29.94
CA LYS A 199 23.91 -14.04 -31.10
C LYS A 199 23.49 -13.35 -32.41
N THR A 200 22.25 -12.85 -32.46
CA THR A 200 21.68 -12.22 -33.64
C THR A 200 22.42 -10.93 -34.00
N LEU A 201 22.83 -10.16 -32.98
CA LEU A 201 23.58 -8.93 -33.15
C LEU A 201 24.97 -9.19 -33.74
N ARG A 202 25.67 -10.24 -33.29
CA ARG A 202 26.96 -10.66 -33.90
C ARG A 202 26.80 -11.01 -35.38
N GLN A 203 25.75 -11.75 -35.74
CA GLN A 203 25.47 -12.06 -37.15
C GLN A 203 25.21 -10.78 -37.97
N ALA A 204 24.49 -9.80 -37.41
CA ALA A 204 24.24 -8.53 -38.09
C ALA A 204 25.54 -7.74 -38.34
N GLU A 205 26.47 -7.75 -37.38
CA GLU A 205 27.78 -7.09 -37.49
C GLU A 205 28.71 -7.76 -38.51
N GLU A 206 28.62 -9.07 -38.68
CA GLU A 206 29.36 -9.80 -39.73
C GLU A 206 28.93 -9.34 -41.14
N ILE A 207 27.66 -8.95 -41.30
CA ILE A 207 27.10 -8.48 -42.58
C ILE A 207 27.44 -7.00 -42.82
N GLU A 208 27.16 -6.12 -41.85
CA GLU A 208 27.40 -4.67 -41.95
C GLU A 208 28.07 -4.10 -40.67
N PRO A 209 29.40 -4.21 -40.52
CA PRO A 209 30.09 -3.81 -39.28
C PRO A 209 30.07 -2.30 -39.01
N ALA A 210 29.89 -1.47 -40.03
CA ALA A 210 29.88 -0.01 -39.93
C ALA A 210 28.48 0.58 -39.72
N ASN A 211 27.43 -0.25 -39.53
CA ASN A 211 26.06 0.24 -39.42
C ASN A 211 25.79 0.87 -38.05
N ALA A 212 25.48 2.17 -38.04
CA ALA A 212 25.21 2.94 -36.83
C ALA A 212 24.01 2.41 -36.01
N ALA A 213 23.00 1.84 -36.67
CA ALA A 213 21.84 1.26 -36.00
C ALA A 213 22.22 0.00 -35.19
N ILE A 214 23.11 -0.85 -35.73
CA ILE A 214 23.60 -2.04 -35.03
C ILE A 214 24.38 -1.63 -33.78
N LYS A 215 25.27 -0.63 -33.90
CA LYS A 215 26.02 -0.08 -32.76
C LYS A 215 25.09 0.47 -31.67
N THR A 216 23.98 1.08 -32.06
CA THR A 216 22.97 1.59 -31.13
C THR A 216 22.30 0.45 -30.37
N GLU A 217 21.83 -0.59 -31.08
CA GLU A 217 21.24 -1.77 -30.43
C GLU A 217 22.25 -2.53 -29.56
N ARG A 218 23.54 -2.55 -29.94
CA ARG A 218 24.61 -3.10 -29.09
C ARG A 218 24.73 -2.36 -27.76
N ASN A 219 24.72 -1.04 -27.79
CA ASN A 219 24.78 -0.23 -26.58
C ASN A 219 23.55 -0.48 -25.71
N ASN A 220 22.36 -0.59 -26.30
CA ASN A 220 21.13 -0.93 -25.59
C ASN A 220 21.24 -2.31 -24.92
N LEU A 221 21.73 -3.33 -25.63
CA LEU A 221 21.92 -4.66 -25.07
C LEU A 221 22.96 -4.67 -23.95
N ASN A 222 24.10 -3.98 -24.12
CA ASN A 222 25.14 -3.89 -23.10
C ASN A 222 24.63 -3.20 -21.82
N THR A 223 23.85 -2.12 -21.95
CA THR A 223 23.25 -1.46 -20.79
C THR A 223 22.25 -2.37 -20.07
N LEU A 224 21.42 -3.11 -20.81
CA LEU A 224 20.51 -4.11 -20.25
C LEU A 224 21.28 -5.22 -19.50
N LEU A 225 22.33 -5.76 -20.11
CA LEU A 225 23.19 -6.79 -19.51
C LEU A 225 23.85 -6.30 -18.22
N ASN A 226 24.35 -5.06 -18.20
CA ASN A 226 24.94 -4.48 -16.99
C ASN A 226 23.94 -4.42 -15.84
N PHE A 227 22.71 -3.95 -16.10
CA PHE A 227 21.68 -3.92 -15.05
C PHE A 227 21.27 -5.32 -14.57
N ILE A 228 21.17 -6.29 -15.47
CA ILE A 228 20.87 -7.69 -15.10
C ILE A 228 22.01 -8.26 -14.25
N GLN A 229 23.28 -8.03 -14.62
CA GLN A 229 24.43 -8.49 -13.85
C GLN A 229 24.50 -7.86 -12.45
N GLU A 230 24.22 -6.56 -12.32
CA GLU A 230 24.17 -5.91 -11.02
C GLU A 230 22.98 -6.39 -10.18
N ALA A 231 21.83 -6.67 -10.80
CA ALA A 231 20.71 -7.32 -10.13
C ALA A 231 21.08 -8.73 -9.63
N ASP A 232 21.77 -9.54 -10.42
CA ASP A 232 22.22 -10.88 -10.01
C ASP A 232 23.24 -10.83 -8.85
N LYS A 233 24.15 -9.85 -8.86
CA LYS A 233 25.09 -9.60 -7.76
C LYS A 233 24.36 -9.20 -6.49
N ALA A 234 23.35 -8.33 -6.59
CA ALA A 234 22.53 -7.92 -5.44
C ALA A 234 21.67 -9.07 -4.92
N LEU A 235 21.14 -9.93 -5.81
CA LEU A 235 20.35 -11.09 -5.44
C LEU A 235 21.16 -12.10 -4.62
N LYS A 236 22.43 -12.34 -4.99
CA LYS A 236 23.35 -13.19 -4.21
C LYS A 236 23.61 -12.65 -2.80
N LYS A 237 23.48 -11.34 -2.59
CA LYS A 237 23.60 -10.67 -1.28
C LYS A 237 22.27 -10.54 -0.54
N ASN A 238 21.17 -11.02 -1.13
CA ASN A 238 19.79 -10.80 -0.65
C ASN A 238 19.42 -9.31 -0.49
N ASP A 239 20.04 -8.42 -1.27
CA ASP A 239 19.66 -7.00 -1.30
C ASP A 239 18.54 -6.77 -2.32
N TYR A 240 17.32 -7.13 -1.93
CA TYR A 240 16.15 -7.07 -2.79
C TYR A 240 15.80 -5.63 -3.24
N ARG A 241 16.20 -4.60 -2.47
CA ARG A 241 15.92 -3.20 -2.86
C ARG A 241 16.75 -2.80 -4.08
N THR A 242 18.04 -3.13 -4.05
CA THR A 242 18.95 -2.88 -5.18
C THR A 242 18.58 -3.74 -6.38
N VAL A 243 18.09 -4.97 -6.17
CA VAL A 243 17.55 -5.81 -7.26
C VAL A 243 16.38 -5.11 -7.95
N VAL A 244 15.36 -4.67 -7.19
CA VAL A 244 14.19 -3.98 -7.75
C VAL A 244 14.60 -2.74 -8.54
N TYR A 245 15.52 -1.92 -8.01
CA TYR A 245 16.04 -0.75 -8.72
C TYR A 245 16.68 -1.12 -10.07
N ASN A 246 17.60 -2.08 -10.09
CA ASN A 246 18.29 -2.47 -11.32
C ASN A 246 17.33 -3.13 -12.33
N VAL A 247 16.40 -3.95 -11.85
CA VAL A 247 15.38 -4.57 -12.70
C VAL A 247 14.45 -3.51 -13.29
N ASP A 248 14.07 -2.48 -12.54
CA ASP A 248 13.28 -1.35 -13.08
C ASP A 248 14.01 -0.62 -14.20
N ARG A 249 15.33 -0.39 -14.03
CA ARG A 249 16.17 0.19 -15.11
C ARG A 249 16.28 -0.75 -16.31
N ALA A 250 16.38 -2.05 -16.10
CA ALA A 250 16.39 -3.05 -17.16
C ALA A 250 15.07 -3.10 -17.93
N LEU A 251 13.93 -3.01 -17.24
CA LEU A 251 12.58 -3.03 -17.82
C LEU A 251 12.27 -1.80 -18.68
N LEU A 252 13.06 -0.71 -18.60
CA LEU A 252 12.97 0.40 -19.55
C LEU A 252 13.34 -0.04 -20.98
N GLN A 253 14.26 -1.01 -21.10
CA GLN A 253 14.65 -1.60 -22.39
C GLN A 253 13.85 -2.88 -22.66
N ALA A 254 13.75 -3.76 -21.67
CA ALA A 254 13.06 -5.04 -21.73
C ALA A 254 11.60 -4.96 -21.27
N THR A 255 10.83 -4.06 -21.88
CA THR A 255 9.48 -3.64 -21.46
C THR A 255 8.46 -4.78 -21.37
N HIS A 256 8.63 -5.85 -22.14
CA HIS A 256 7.73 -7.00 -22.19
C HIS A 256 8.36 -8.31 -21.70
N SER A 257 9.47 -8.22 -20.96
CA SER A 257 10.08 -9.38 -20.33
C SER A 257 9.25 -9.87 -19.15
N THR A 258 8.60 -11.04 -19.31
CA THR A 258 7.85 -11.69 -18.22
C THR A 258 8.79 -12.15 -17.12
N SER A 259 9.97 -12.67 -17.46
CA SER A 259 10.95 -13.17 -16.48
C SER A 259 11.46 -12.07 -15.55
N LEU A 260 11.83 -10.89 -16.08
CA LEU A 260 12.27 -9.76 -15.27
C LEU A 260 11.13 -9.18 -14.42
N LYS A 261 9.90 -9.13 -14.94
CA LYS A 261 8.73 -8.71 -14.17
C LYS A 261 8.44 -9.65 -13.00
N LEU A 262 8.54 -10.96 -13.21
CA LEU A 262 8.36 -11.94 -12.15
C LEU A 262 9.50 -11.92 -11.13
N LEU A 263 10.75 -11.72 -11.55
CA LEU A 263 11.88 -11.52 -10.64
C LEU A 263 11.67 -10.28 -9.76
N LYS A 264 11.20 -9.16 -10.35
CA LYS A 264 10.81 -7.96 -9.60
C LYS A 264 9.69 -8.28 -8.60
N ALA A 265 8.65 -8.96 -9.04
CA ALA A 265 7.51 -9.32 -8.19
C ALA A 265 7.93 -10.21 -7.01
N GLU A 266 8.81 -11.19 -7.24
CA GLU A 266 9.39 -12.04 -6.19
C GLU A 266 10.15 -11.18 -5.16
N CYS A 267 11.01 -10.26 -5.62
CA CYS A 267 11.75 -9.37 -4.73
C CYS A 267 10.84 -8.41 -3.94
N LEU A 268 9.78 -7.90 -4.58
CA LEU A 268 8.78 -7.08 -3.91
C LEU A 268 8.05 -7.86 -2.80
N ALA A 269 7.75 -9.13 -3.03
CA ALA A 269 7.16 -10.00 -2.01
C ALA A 269 8.11 -10.17 -0.80
N TYR A 270 9.41 -10.40 -1.02
CA TYR A 270 10.40 -10.44 0.08
C TYR A 270 10.52 -9.12 0.85
N LEU A 271 10.26 -7.99 0.19
CA LEU A 271 10.20 -6.66 0.81
C LEU A 271 8.86 -6.37 1.50
N ASN A 272 7.96 -7.36 1.62
CA ASN A 272 6.60 -7.22 2.15
C ASN A 272 5.70 -6.25 1.35
N ARG A 273 6.06 -5.90 0.10
CA ARG A 273 5.25 -5.11 -0.82
C ARG A 273 4.35 -6.03 -1.65
N THR A 274 3.48 -6.78 -0.98
CA THR A 274 2.71 -7.87 -1.60
C THR A 274 1.67 -7.41 -2.62
N GLY A 275 1.16 -6.18 -2.52
CA GLY A 275 0.15 -5.65 -3.45
C GLY A 275 0.70 -5.52 -4.87
N GLU A 276 1.80 -4.77 -5.03
CA GLU A 276 2.49 -4.60 -6.32
C GLU A 276 2.99 -5.93 -6.90
N ALA A 277 3.48 -6.82 -6.03
CA ALA A 277 3.91 -8.16 -6.44
C ALA A 277 2.74 -9.01 -6.99
N GLN A 278 1.56 -8.94 -6.35
CA GLN A 278 0.37 -9.65 -6.80
C GLN A 278 -0.13 -9.16 -8.17
N GLU A 279 -0.11 -7.85 -8.42
CA GLU A 279 -0.51 -7.28 -9.71
C GLU A 279 0.36 -7.82 -10.84
N LEU A 280 1.70 -7.73 -10.70
CA LEU A 280 2.64 -8.23 -11.70
C LEU A 280 2.51 -9.74 -11.95
N ALA A 281 2.28 -10.52 -10.90
CA ALA A 281 2.10 -11.97 -11.02
C ALA A 281 0.77 -12.34 -11.68
N ASN A 282 -0.32 -11.63 -11.36
CA ASN A 282 -1.62 -11.84 -11.99
C ASN A 282 -1.58 -11.51 -13.49
N ASP A 283 -0.89 -10.43 -13.88
CA ASP A 283 -0.68 -10.09 -15.28
C ASP A 283 0.03 -11.21 -16.05
N ALA A 284 1.03 -11.85 -15.43
CA ALA A 284 1.72 -12.99 -16.02
C ALA A 284 0.82 -14.24 -16.12
N VAL A 285 0.01 -14.53 -15.09
CA VAL A 285 -0.94 -15.65 -15.10
C VAL A 285 -2.06 -15.45 -16.14
N ASN A 286 -2.50 -14.21 -16.34
CA ASN A 286 -3.49 -13.88 -17.37
C ASN A 286 -2.96 -14.14 -18.79
N GLN A 287 -1.65 -13.97 -19.00
CA GLN A 287 -0.99 -14.29 -20.26
C GLN A 287 -0.72 -15.79 -20.40
N ASP A 288 -0.27 -16.44 -19.32
CA ASP A 288 0.01 -17.86 -19.27
C ASP A 288 -0.40 -18.44 -17.91
N LYS A 289 -1.52 -19.17 -17.91
CA LYS A 289 -2.12 -19.76 -16.71
C LYS A 289 -1.27 -20.85 -16.07
N GLN A 290 -0.31 -21.42 -16.80
CA GLN A 290 0.56 -22.49 -16.32
C GLN A 290 1.98 -22.01 -15.98
N ASN A 291 2.20 -20.70 -15.97
CA ASN A 291 3.50 -20.13 -15.61
C ASN A 291 3.82 -20.43 -14.13
N ALA A 292 4.75 -21.35 -13.91
CA ALA A 292 5.14 -21.82 -12.58
C ALA A 292 5.71 -20.71 -11.69
N ASP A 293 6.53 -19.82 -12.24
CA ASP A 293 7.14 -18.70 -11.51
C ASP A 293 6.09 -17.69 -11.05
N ALA A 294 5.09 -17.40 -11.89
CA ALA A 294 4.01 -16.48 -11.54
C ALA A 294 3.12 -17.05 -10.42
N ILE A 295 2.77 -18.34 -10.50
CA ILE A 295 2.01 -19.05 -9.45
C ILE A 295 2.82 -19.10 -8.14
N PHE A 296 4.15 -19.29 -8.24
CA PHE A 296 5.05 -19.26 -7.08
C PHE A 296 5.01 -17.89 -6.38
N VAL A 297 5.13 -16.80 -7.13
CA VAL A 297 5.04 -15.43 -6.57
C VAL A 297 3.68 -15.19 -5.90
N LEU A 298 2.57 -15.63 -6.51
CA LEU A 298 1.25 -15.54 -5.87
C LEU A 298 1.19 -16.28 -4.53
N GLY A 299 1.77 -17.49 -4.46
CA GLY A 299 1.91 -18.26 -3.23
C GLY A 299 2.76 -17.52 -2.18
N LEU A 300 3.85 -16.90 -2.61
CA LEU A 300 4.74 -16.10 -1.75
C LEU A 300 4.01 -14.88 -1.17
N CYS A 301 3.19 -14.20 -1.98
CA CYS A 301 2.37 -13.08 -1.51
C CYS A 301 1.34 -13.53 -0.47
N GLN A 302 0.65 -14.66 -0.68
CA GLN A 302 -0.28 -15.20 0.32
C GLN A 302 0.44 -15.61 1.61
N TYR A 303 1.65 -16.15 1.49
CA TYR A 303 2.49 -16.49 2.62
C TYR A 303 2.79 -15.24 3.45
N TYR A 304 3.38 -14.18 2.87
CA TYR A 304 3.72 -12.95 3.60
C TYR A 304 2.50 -12.14 4.08
N GLN A 305 1.30 -12.41 3.57
CA GLN A 305 0.04 -11.88 4.10
C GLN A 305 -0.49 -12.66 5.33
N ASN A 306 0.29 -13.59 5.89
CA ASN A 306 -0.11 -14.46 7.01
C ASN A 306 -1.28 -15.42 6.68
N ASN A 307 -1.50 -15.71 5.39
CA ASN A 307 -2.48 -16.68 4.90
C ASN A 307 -1.79 -18.00 4.52
N ILE A 308 -1.09 -18.63 5.47
CA ILE A 308 -0.26 -19.82 5.21
C ILE A 308 -1.09 -20.97 4.60
N ASP A 309 -2.32 -21.18 5.09
CA ASP A 309 -3.23 -22.21 4.57
C ASP A 309 -3.58 -22.01 3.08
N ARG A 310 -3.69 -20.75 2.65
CA ARG A 310 -3.92 -20.41 1.25
C ARG A 310 -2.65 -20.49 0.42
N ALA A 311 -1.48 -20.26 1.01
CA ALA A 311 -0.19 -20.29 0.32
C ALA A 311 0.25 -21.72 -0.05
N LEU A 312 0.04 -22.70 0.84
CA LEU A 312 0.48 -24.09 0.63
C LEU A 312 -0.03 -24.72 -0.68
N PRO A 313 -1.32 -24.58 -1.08
CA PRO A 313 -1.81 -25.05 -2.37
C PRO A 313 -1.10 -24.46 -3.59
N TYR A 314 -0.66 -23.19 -3.54
CA TYR A 314 0.11 -22.59 -4.64
C TYR A 314 1.45 -23.28 -4.80
N PHE A 315 2.21 -23.47 -3.72
CA PHE A 315 3.50 -24.16 -3.78
C PHE A 315 3.35 -25.61 -4.25
N GLN A 316 2.31 -26.32 -3.77
CA GLN A 316 2.00 -27.67 -4.27
C GLN A 316 1.64 -27.67 -5.76
N HIS A 317 0.89 -26.67 -6.23
CA HIS A 317 0.57 -26.54 -7.65
C HIS A 317 1.83 -26.34 -8.50
N VAL A 318 2.74 -25.45 -8.06
CA VAL A 318 4.03 -25.25 -8.72
C VAL A 318 4.84 -26.54 -8.76
N LEU A 319 4.90 -27.30 -7.67
CA LEU A 319 5.62 -28.58 -7.62
C LEU A 319 4.98 -29.69 -8.48
N ARG A 320 3.68 -29.59 -8.80
CA ARG A 320 3.03 -30.47 -9.78
C ARG A 320 3.41 -30.11 -11.22
N LEU A 321 3.54 -28.81 -11.52
CA LEU A 321 3.95 -28.33 -12.84
C LEU A 321 5.45 -28.51 -13.08
N ALA A 322 6.26 -28.23 -12.06
CA ALA A 322 7.71 -28.27 -12.08
C ALA A 322 8.25 -28.90 -10.77
N PRO A 323 8.43 -30.24 -10.73
CA PRO A 323 8.91 -30.95 -9.53
C PRO A 323 10.29 -30.49 -9.03
N ASP A 324 11.15 -30.01 -9.95
CA ASP A 324 12.51 -29.57 -9.67
C ASP A 324 12.59 -28.08 -9.27
N HIS A 325 11.44 -27.41 -9.10
CA HIS A 325 11.40 -26.00 -8.70
C HIS A 325 11.84 -25.81 -7.23
N GLN A 326 13.15 -25.67 -7.04
CA GLN A 326 13.80 -25.65 -5.72
C GLN A 326 13.22 -24.58 -4.77
N LYS A 327 13.01 -23.34 -5.24
CA LYS A 327 12.46 -22.26 -4.40
C LYS A 327 11.07 -22.60 -3.82
N SER A 328 10.19 -23.22 -4.61
CA SER A 328 8.86 -23.65 -4.18
C SER A 328 8.95 -24.77 -3.15
N LYS A 329 9.86 -25.74 -3.36
CA LYS A 329 10.11 -26.83 -2.42
C LYS A 329 10.57 -26.31 -1.05
N ASP A 330 11.48 -25.34 -1.04
CA ASP A 330 12.01 -24.75 0.17
C ASP A 330 10.96 -23.91 0.90
N MET A 331 10.19 -23.08 0.17
CA MET A 331 9.08 -22.32 0.76
C MET A 331 7.96 -23.21 1.29
N TYR A 332 7.62 -24.30 0.59
CA TYR A 332 6.62 -25.26 1.08
C TYR A 332 7.03 -25.90 2.41
N LYS A 333 8.27 -26.38 2.51
CA LYS A 333 8.82 -26.95 3.75
C LYS A 333 8.82 -25.92 4.87
N LYS A 334 9.28 -24.70 4.58
CA LYS A 334 9.31 -23.58 5.52
C LYS A 334 7.91 -23.25 6.04
N ALA A 335 6.94 -23.08 5.14
CA ALA A 335 5.56 -22.76 5.48
C ALA A 335 4.91 -23.84 6.36
N LYS A 336 5.13 -25.13 6.05
CA LYS A 336 4.65 -26.23 6.90
C LYS A 336 5.32 -26.26 8.27
N LEU A 337 6.63 -26.03 8.34
CA LEU A 337 7.35 -26.00 9.61
C LEU A 337 6.84 -24.86 10.50
N LEU A 338 6.67 -23.66 9.92
CA LEU A 338 6.16 -22.50 10.63
C LEU A 338 4.73 -22.73 11.15
N GLN A 339 3.85 -23.29 10.32
CA GLN A 339 2.48 -23.66 10.70
C GLN A 339 2.50 -24.63 11.89
N LYS A 340 3.29 -25.70 11.79
CA LYS A 340 3.40 -26.71 12.85
C LYS A 340 3.89 -26.09 14.17
N LEU A 341 4.98 -25.33 14.15
CA LEU A 341 5.54 -24.73 15.38
C LEU A 341 4.57 -23.74 16.03
N LYS A 342 3.84 -22.96 15.22
CA LYS A 342 2.78 -22.07 15.69
C LYS A 342 1.64 -22.85 16.36
N GLU A 343 1.21 -23.95 15.76
CA GLU A 343 0.17 -24.83 16.31
C GLU A 343 0.62 -25.51 17.60
N ASP A 344 1.83 -26.06 17.63
CA ASP A 344 2.45 -26.68 18.81
C ASP A 344 2.55 -25.68 19.97
N GLY A 345 2.99 -24.45 19.70
CA GLY A 345 3.05 -23.37 20.68
C GLY A 345 1.66 -22.99 21.22
N ASN A 346 0.68 -22.86 20.33
CA ASN A 346 -0.71 -22.55 20.72
C ASN A 346 -1.33 -23.66 21.59
N ASN A 347 -1.10 -24.93 21.22
CA ASN A 347 -1.60 -26.09 21.96
C ASN A 347 -0.93 -26.21 23.33
N SER A 348 0.38 -25.98 23.40
CA SER A 348 1.14 -25.97 24.65
C SER A 348 0.69 -24.84 25.59
N TYR A 349 0.44 -23.64 25.05
CA TYR A 349 -0.07 -22.50 25.82
C TYR A 349 -1.47 -22.77 26.38
N LYS A 350 -2.37 -23.36 25.58
CA LYS A 350 -3.71 -23.78 26.04
C LYS A 350 -3.64 -24.86 27.12
N SER A 351 -2.69 -25.78 27.00
CA SER A 351 -2.48 -26.87 27.96
C SER A 351 -1.74 -26.44 29.23
N GLY A 352 -1.36 -25.16 29.36
CA GLY A 352 -0.62 -24.64 30.51
C GLY A 352 0.87 -24.99 30.53
N LYS A 353 1.39 -25.64 29.49
CA LYS A 353 2.81 -25.99 29.36
C LYS A 353 3.61 -24.78 28.82
N LEU A 354 3.77 -23.78 29.69
CA LEU A 354 4.35 -22.48 29.32
C LEU A 354 5.81 -22.58 28.79
N PRO A 355 6.72 -23.40 29.35
CA PRO A 355 8.08 -23.53 28.81
C PRO A 355 8.13 -24.12 27.39
N GLU A 356 7.31 -25.13 27.12
CA GLU A 356 7.19 -25.74 25.79
C GLU A 356 6.62 -24.74 24.78
N ALA A 357 5.61 -23.97 25.18
CA ALA A 357 5.04 -22.90 24.35
C ALA A 357 6.06 -21.81 24.01
N LEU A 358 6.84 -21.37 25.00
CA LEU A 358 7.89 -20.35 24.81
C LEU A 358 8.95 -20.83 23.82
N LYS A 359 9.37 -22.09 23.94
CA LYS A 359 10.32 -22.71 23.01
C LYS A 359 9.74 -22.78 21.60
N ALA A 360 8.52 -23.30 21.44
CA ALA A 360 7.88 -23.44 20.12
C ALA A 360 7.72 -22.09 19.40
N TYR A 361 7.31 -21.02 20.10
CA TYR A 361 7.24 -19.69 19.50
C TYR A 361 8.61 -19.09 19.17
N THR A 362 9.63 -19.40 19.97
CA THR A 362 11.01 -18.97 19.69
C THR A 362 11.57 -19.67 18.45
N ASP A 363 11.35 -20.98 18.35
CA ASP A 363 11.73 -21.78 17.18
C ASP A 363 10.96 -21.28 15.94
N ALA A 364 9.67 -20.93 16.07
CA ALA A 364 8.86 -20.38 14.98
C ALA A 364 9.41 -19.04 14.46
N LEU A 365 9.84 -18.14 15.35
CA LEU A 365 10.45 -16.86 14.98
C LEU A 365 11.79 -17.02 14.24
N ALA A 366 12.50 -18.13 14.46
CA ALA A 366 13.75 -18.43 13.77
C ALA A 366 13.56 -18.98 12.34
N VAL A 367 12.36 -19.45 11.98
CA VAL A 367 12.08 -20.04 10.66
C VAL A 367 12.16 -19.02 9.53
N ASP A 368 11.60 -17.83 9.75
CA ASP A 368 11.59 -16.77 8.75
C ASP A 368 11.67 -15.36 9.36
N PRO A 369 12.89 -14.81 9.52
CA PRO A 369 13.07 -13.48 10.09
C PRO A 369 12.45 -12.34 9.24
N LEU A 370 12.25 -12.55 7.94
CA LEU A 370 11.73 -11.52 7.01
C LEU A 370 10.20 -11.39 7.04
N PHE A 371 9.51 -12.33 7.71
CA PHE A 371 8.06 -12.43 7.71
C PHE A 371 7.42 -11.54 8.78
N ASN A 372 7.42 -10.22 8.53
CA ASN A 372 7.02 -9.20 9.51
C ASN A 372 5.63 -9.43 10.14
N THR A 373 4.61 -9.70 9.32
CA THR A 373 3.22 -9.82 9.78
C THR A 373 3.00 -11.03 10.69
N ALA A 374 3.53 -12.20 10.33
CA ALA A 374 3.45 -13.37 11.20
C ALA A 374 4.37 -13.24 12.43
N ASN A 375 5.56 -12.67 12.27
CA ASN A 375 6.48 -12.46 13.38
C ASN A 375 5.89 -11.52 14.44
N ALA A 376 5.17 -10.47 14.05
CA ALA A 376 4.44 -9.62 15.00
C ALA A 376 3.43 -10.42 15.85
N VAL A 377 2.70 -11.34 15.23
CA VAL A 377 1.77 -12.27 15.93
C VAL A 377 2.53 -13.23 16.85
N LEU A 378 3.64 -13.81 16.39
CA LEU A 378 4.44 -14.73 17.18
C LEU A 378 5.08 -14.05 18.40
N TYR A 379 5.64 -12.85 18.25
CA TYR A 379 6.14 -12.05 19.36
C TYR A 379 5.01 -11.73 20.36
N SER A 380 3.82 -11.35 19.90
CA SER A 380 2.66 -11.11 20.76
C SER A 380 2.23 -12.36 21.55
N ASN A 381 2.26 -13.52 20.90
CA ASN A 381 1.94 -14.80 21.54
C ASN A 381 3.03 -15.19 22.55
N ARG A 382 4.31 -15.03 22.22
CA ARG A 382 5.42 -15.29 23.14
C ARG A 382 5.38 -14.36 24.36
N ALA A 383 5.07 -13.07 24.15
CA ALA A 383 4.82 -12.12 25.22
C ALA A 383 3.69 -12.55 26.16
N ALA A 384 2.62 -13.17 25.62
CA ALA A 384 1.54 -13.71 26.43
C ALA A 384 2.01 -14.85 27.34
N VAL A 385 2.92 -15.70 26.85
CA VAL A 385 3.55 -16.76 27.65
C VAL A 385 4.43 -16.15 28.74
N SER A 386 5.30 -15.20 28.38
CA SER A 386 6.20 -14.51 29.33
C SER A 386 5.43 -13.76 30.43
N GLN A 387 4.32 -13.11 30.08
CA GLN A 387 3.42 -12.48 31.04
C GLN A 387 2.86 -13.48 32.05
N LYS A 388 2.40 -14.66 31.60
CA LYS A 388 1.92 -15.73 32.50
C LYS A 388 3.03 -16.32 33.38
N LEU A 389 4.28 -16.29 32.92
CA LEU A 389 5.45 -16.72 33.70
C LEU A 389 5.93 -15.66 34.70
N GLY A 390 5.31 -14.47 34.75
CA GLY A 390 5.75 -13.35 35.59
C GLY A 390 6.98 -12.61 35.05
N LYS A 391 7.47 -12.97 33.86
CA LYS A 391 8.62 -12.32 33.21
C LYS A 391 8.15 -11.09 32.44
N LEU A 392 7.77 -10.05 33.17
CA LEU A 392 7.14 -8.86 32.61
C LEU A 392 8.07 -8.05 31.68
N GLU A 393 9.36 -7.97 32.00
CA GLU A 393 10.35 -7.27 31.17
C GLU A 393 10.53 -7.95 29.81
N ASP A 394 10.66 -9.28 29.79
CA ASP A 394 10.72 -10.07 28.55
C ASP A 394 9.46 -9.90 27.71
N ALA A 395 8.28 -9.87 28.34
CA ALA A 395 7.02 -9.63 27.67
C ALA A 395 6.94 -8.22 27.04
N ILE A 396 7.47 -7.21 27.72
CA ILE A 396 7.56 -5.83 27.20
C ILE A 396 8.50 -5.76 25.99
N ALA A 397 9.64 -6.45 26.05
CA ALA A 397 10.59 -6.53 24.94
C ALA A 397 9.94 -7.15 23.70
N ASP A 398 9.25 -8.29 23.86
CA ASP A 398 8.54 -8.96 22.78
C ASP A 398 7.40 -8.11 22.20
N CYS A 399 6.56 -7.50 23.04
CA CYS A 399 5.53 -6.58 22.56
C CYS A 399 6.11 -5.38 21.80
N THR A 400 7.27 -4.88 22.23
CA THR A 400 7.95 -3.77 21.55
C THR A 400 8.49 -4.20 20.20
N GLN A 401 9.01 -5.43 20.07
CA GLN A 401 9.40 -5.97 18.75
C GLN A 401 8.18 -6.20 17.85
N ALA A 402 7.08 -6.71 18.39
CA ALA A 402 5.84 -6.86 17.63
C ALA A 402 5.36 -5.53 17.04
N LEU A 403 5.38 -4.45 17.83
CA LEU A 403 4.95 -3.12 17.42
C LEU A 403 5.91 -2.42 16.45
N LYS A 404 7.20 -2.79 16.45
CA LYS A 404 8.14 -2.33 15.42
C LYS A 404 7.84 -2.96 14.06
N LEU A 405 7.33 -4.19 14.04
CA LEU A 405 6.97 -4.91 12.82
C LEU A 405 5.58 -4.53 12.31
N ASP A 406 4.63 -4.34 13.22
CA ASP A 406 3.28 -3.90 12.93
C ASP A 406 2.77 -2.96 14.04
N GLU A 407 2.87 -1.65 13.79
CA GLU A 407 2.39 -0.62 14.72
C GLU A 407 0.86 -0.63 14.85
N THR A 408 0.15 -1.13 13.84
CA THR A 408 -1.32 -1.24 13.87
C THR A 408 -1.79 -2.46 14.66
N TYR A 409 -0.89 -3.29 15.16
CA TYR A 409 -1.30 -4.46 15.91
C TYR A 409 -1.70 -4.11 17.35
N LEU A 410 -3.01 -4.09 17.62
CA LEU A 410 -3.56 -3.67 18.91
C LEU A 410 -3.19 -4.57 20.09
N LYS A 411 -3.13 -5.89 19.89
CA LYS A 411 -2.94 -6.85 21.01
C LYS A 411 -1.62 -6.65 21.77
N PRO A 412 -0.45 -6.47 21.12
CA PRO A 412 0.79 -6.10 21.79
C PRO A 412 0.70 -4.80 22.60
N LEU A 413 0.00 -3.76 22.12
CA LEU A 413 -0.17 -2.49 22.87
C LEU A 413 -0.86 -2.75 24.21
N LEU A 414 -2.01 -3.41 24.17
CA LEU A 414 -2.78 -3.74 25.37
C LEU A 414 -1.97 -4.61 26.34
N ARG A 415 -1.25 -5.60 25.81
CA ARG A 415 -0.42 -6.50 26.63
C ARG A 415 0.76 -5.78 27.26
N ARG A 416 1.43 -4.90 26.52
CA ARG A 416 2.56 -4.10 27.05
C ARG A 416 2.10 -3.13 28.13
N ALA A 417 0.94 -2.48 27.93
CA ALA A 417 0.33 -1.61 28.93
C ALA A 417 0.03 -2.36 30.24
N GLN A 418 -0.52 -3.57 30.15
CA GLN A 418 -0.74 -4.43 31.33
C GLN A 418 0.56 -4.82 32.02
N CYS A 419 1.62 -5.10 31.27
CA CYS A 419 2.94 -5.40 31.85
C CYS A 419 3.52 -4.18 32.56
N TYR A 420 3.39 -2.97 31.99
CA TYR A 420 3.79 -1.72 32.64
C TYR A 420 3.00 -1.46 33.93
N GLN A 421 1.69 -1.75 33.96
CA GLN A 421 0.92 -1.70 35.21
C GLN A 421 1.50 -2.64 36.28
N GLY A 422 1.86 -3.86 35.90
CA GLY A 422 2.48 -4.83 36.80
C GLY A 422 3.86 -4.40 37.34
N LEU A 423 4.60 -3.58 36.60
CA LEU A 423 5.88 -3.00 37.02
C LEU A 423 5.75 -1.63 37.72
N ASN A 424 4.52 -1.15 37.95
CA ASN A 424 4.23 0.21 38.47
C ASN A 424 4.71 1.37 37.57
N GLU A 425 4.98 1.11 36.29
CA GLU A 425 5.30 2.14 35.30
C GLU A 425 4.02 2.76 34.73
N HIS A 426 3.21 3.37 35.60
CA HIS A 426 1.84 3.82 35.27
C HIS A 426 1.77 4.85 34.14
N GLU A 427 2.79 5.70 33.98
CA GLU A 427 2.84 6.69 32.89
C GLU A 427 2.91 6.01 31.51
N LYS A 428 3.78 5.00 31.37
CA LYS A 428 3.92 4.25 30.11
C LYS A 428 2.68 3.41 29.83
N ALA A 429 2.06 2.83 30.87
CA ALA A 429 0.80 2.11 30.74
C ALA A 429 -0.32 2.98 30.19
N VAL A 430 -0.51 4.20 30.73
CA VAL A 430 -1.52 5.15 30.24
C VAL A 430 -1.27 5.53 28.79
N ALA A 431 -0.01 5.76 28.40
CA ALA A 431 0.34 6.10 27.03
C ALA A 431 -0.02 4.99 26.03
N ASP A 432 0.25 3.72 26.37
CA ASP A 432 -0.10 2.59 25.50
C ASP A 432 -1.61 2.34 25.44
N PHE A 433 -2.34 2.45 26.56
CA PHE A 433 -3.80 2.36 26.55
C PHE A 433 -4.46 3.52 25.78
N GLU A 434 -3.89 4.72 25.85
CA GLU A 434 -4.37 5.86 25.07
C GLU A 434 -4.24 5.60 23.58
N LYS A 435 -3.08 5.08 23.15
CA LYS A 435 -2.86 4.69 21.75
C LYS A 435 -3.86 3.62 21.31
N ALA A 436 -4.05 2.59 22.14
CA ALA A 436 -5.03 1.53 21.89
C ALA A 436 -6.46 2.08 21.75
N TYR A 437 -6.88 3.00 22.63
CA TYR A 437 -8.21 3.63 22.57
C TYR A 437 -8.38 4.58 21.36
N LYS A 438 -7.32 5.30 20.97
CA LYS A 438 -7.33 6.14 19.77
C LYS A 438 -7.49 5.31 18.50
N GLN A 439 -6.86 4.14 18.46
CA GLN A 439 -6.94 3.21 17.34
C GLN A 439 -8.31 2.55 17.26
N GLU A 440 -8.79 1.98 18.37
CA GLU A 440 -10.09 1.34 18.46
C GLU A 440 -10.90 1.92 19.63
N LYS A 441 -11.90 2.76 19.29
CA LYS A 441 -12.77 3.45 20.25
C LYS A 441 -13.86 2.55 20.83
N THR A 442 -13.48 1.39 21.35
CA THR A 442 -14.40 0.46 22.02
C THR A 442 -14.61 0.87 23.48
N ARG A 443 -15.76 0.45 24.04
CA ARG A 443 -16.06 0.66 25.47
C ARG A 443 -15.01 0.01 26.38
N GLU A 444 -14.52 -1.16 26.00
CA GLU A 444 -13.50 -1.91 26.71
C GLU A 444 -12.17 -1.14 26.77
N ASN A 445 -11.67 -0.66 25.63
CA ASN A 445 -10.43 0.12 25.57
C ASN A 445 -10.56 1.44 26.33
N ARG A 446 -11.74 2.08 26.28
CA ARG A 446 -12.03 3.28 27.09
C ARG A 446 -11.93 2.98 28.58
N ASN A 447 -12.55 1.88 29.04
CA ASN A 447 -12.52 1.50 30.45
C ASN A 447 -11.09 1.23 30.92
N LEU A 448 -10.29 0.51 30.12
CA LEU A 448 -8.88 0.24 30.43
C LEU A 448 -8.05 1.53 30.52
N TYR A 449 -8.28 2.47 29.61
CA TYR A 449 -7.61 3.76 29.61
C TYR A 449 -7.97 4.63 30.84
N GLU A 450 -9.26 4.72 31.18
CA GLU A 450 -9.72 5.46 32.36
C GLU A 450 -9.24 4.81 33.66
N ASP A 451 -9.23 3.47 33.74
CA ASP A 451 -8.69 2.74 34.89
C ASP A 451 -7.17 2.97 35.06
N ALA A 452 -6.43 2.95 33.96
CA ALA A 452 -5.00 3.28 33.98
C ALA A 452 -4.75 4.73 34.43
N LYS A 453 -5.57 5.69 33.97
CA LYS A 453 -5.51 7.09 34.43
C LYS A 453 -5.80 7.22 35.92
N LEU A 454 -6.84 6.55 36.40
CA LEU A 454 -7.18 6.55 37.81
C LEU A 454 -6.03 5.97 38.65
N THR A 455 -5.42 4.88 38.19
CA THR A 455 -4.25 4.26 38.83
C THR A 455 -3.05 5.21 38.83
N LEU A 456 -2.79 5.93 37.72
CA LEU A 456 -1.75 6.95 37.66
C LEU A 456 -2.03 8.08 38.66
N LYS A 457 -3.27 8.58 38.73
CA LYS A 457 -3.68 9.59 39.72
C LYS A 457 -3.45 9.09 41.15
N LYS A 458 -3.85 7.85 41.46
CA LYS A 458 -3.60 7.20 42.76
C LYS A 458 -2.12 7.10 43.09
N SER A 459 -1.27 6.74 42.12
CA SER A 459 0.19 6.64 42.33
C SER A 459 0.86 7.99 42.57
N LYS A 460 0.33 9.06 41.96
CA LYS A 460 0.80 10.45 42.14
C LYS A 460 0.17 11.14 43.35
N ARG A 461 -0.82 10.50 43.99
CA ARG A 461 -1.54 11.06 45.12
C ARG A 461 -0.59 11.24 46.29
N LYS A 462 -0.48 12.47 46.78
CA LYS A 462 0.33 12.80 47.94
C LYS A 462 -0.29 12.21 49.21
N ASP A 463 0.54 11.64 50.07
CA ASP A 463 0.14 11.20 51.41
C ASP A 463 0.28 12.38 52.40
N TYR A 464 -0.82 13.09 52.66
CA TYR A 464 -0.82 14.29 53.49
C TYR A 464 -0.51 13.99 54.96
N TYR A 465 -0.87 12.80 55.46
CA TYR A 465 -0.52 12.37 56.81
C TYR A 465 0.99 12.19 56.97
N LYS A 466 1.64 11.59 55.96
CA LYS A 466 3.11 11.47 55.92
C LYS A 466 3.80 12.84 55.77
N ILE A 467 3.23 13.76 54.99
CA ILE A 467 3.73 15.14 54.81
C ILE A 467 3.63 15.97 56.10
N LEU A 468 2.68 15.67 57.00
CA LEU A 468 2.62 16.30 58.34
C LEU A 468 3.33 15.47 59.44
N GLY A 469 3.58 14.18 59.20
CA GLY A 469 4.22 13.27 60.15
C GLY A 469 3.32 12.85 61.29
N ILE A 470 2.05 12.65 60.99
CA ILE A 470 1.00 12.31 61.94
C ILE A 470 0.31 11.02 61.49
N ASP A 471 -0.32 10.34 62.44
CA ASP A 471 -1.13 9.16 62.14
C ASP A 471 -2.49 9.53 61.52
N LYS A 472 -3.11 8.60 60.80
CA LYS A 472 -4.44 8.79 60.19
C LYS A 472 -5.52 9.07 61.22
N ASN A 473 -5.36 8.59 62.45
CA ASN A 473 -6.31 8.82 63.55
C ASN A 473 -6.04 10.10 64.34
N ALA A 474 -5.11 10.95 63.90
CA ALA A 474 -4.75 12.18 64.62
C ALA A 474 -5.94 13.14 64.79
N SER A 475 -6.03 13.76 65.96
CA SER A 475 -7.04 14.78 66.26
C SER A 475 -6.78 16.08 65.51
N THR A 476 -7.80 16.93 65.38
CA THR A 476 -7.68 18.24 64.71
C THR A 476 -6.62 19.14 65.35
N ASP A 477 -6.40 19.01 66.66
CA ASP A 477 -5.40 19.81 67.39
C ASP A 477 -3.98 19.28 67.18
N GLU A 478 -3.82 17.96 67.02
CA GLU A 478 -2.55 17.35 66.62
C GLU A 478 -2.15 17.73 65.19
N ILE A 479 -3.11 17.76 64.27
CA ILE A 479 -2.91 18.24 62.90
C ILE A 479 -2.42 19.70 62.90
N LYS A 480 -3.08 20.58 63.68
CA LYS A 480 -2.66 22.00 63.85
C LYS A 480 -1.26 22.12 64.43
N LYS A 481 -0.94 21.32 65.46
CA LYS A 481 0.37 21.34 66.11
C LYS A 481 1.48 20.85 65.17
N ALA A 482 1.21 19.80 64.40
CA ALA A 482 2.14 19.25 63.40
C ALA A 482 2.39 20.23 62.25
N TYR A 483 1.33 20.89 61.74
CA TYR A 483 1.44 21.94 60.74
C TYR A 483 2.33 23.08 61.23
N ARG A 484 2.04 23.66 62.40
CA ARG A 484 2.84 24.72 63.02
C ARG A 484 4.33 24.35 63.12
N LYS A 485 4.61 23.13 63.57
CA LYS A 485 5.97 22.61 63.69
C LYS A 485 6.67 22.52 62.34
N ARG A 486 6.02 21.99 61.30
CA ARG A 486 6.62 21.80 59.97
C ARG A 486 6.69 23.08 59.15
N ALA A 487 5.68 23.95 59.23
CA ALA A 487 5.67 25.26 58.61
C ALA A 487 6.83 26.13 59.12
N LEU A 488 7.10 26.12 60.43
CA LEU A 488 8.26 26.80 61.01
C LEU A 488 9.61 26.21 60.55
N VAL A 489 9.67 24.92 60.22
CA VAL A 489 10.91 24.29 59.73
C VAL A 489 11.19 24.65 58.28
N HIS A 490 10.16 24.71 57.45
CA HIS A 490 10.30 24.97 56.01
C HIS A 490 10.07 26.44 55.61
N HIS A 491 9.91 27.35 56.58
CA HIS A 491 9.65 28.76 56.30
C HIS A 491 10.77 29.41 55.49
N PRO A 492 10.48 30.20 54.43
CA PRO A 492 11.49 30.84 53.57
C PRO A 492 12.54 31.63 54.35
N ASP A 493 12.14 32.37 55.37
CA ASP A 493 13.04 33.21 56.18
C ASP A 493 14.12 32.41 56.93
N ARG A 494 13.88 31.15 57.32
CA ARG A 494 14.90 30.31 57.98
C ARG A 494 15.95 29.82 56.99
N HIS A 495 15.65 29.84 55.70
CA HIS A 495 16.52 29.37 54.62
C HIS A 495 16.98 30.52 53.72
N ALA A 496 16.89 31.77 54.18
CA ALA A 496 17.30 32.95 53.43
C ALA A 496 18.78 32.96 53.02
N ASN A 497 19.64 32.25 53.78
CA ASN A 497 21.08 32.12 53.50
C ASN A 497 21.47 30.80 52.80
N ALA A 498 20.50 29.92 52.51
CA ALA A 498 20.76 28.63 51.87
C ALA A 498 21.06 28.78 50.37
N SER A 499 21.57 27.72 49.74
CA SER A 499 21.80 27.70 48.29
C SER A 499 20.49 27.86 47.50
N GLU A 500 20.56 28.34 46.27
CA GLU A 500 19.36 28.60 45.45
C GLU A 500 18.52 27.32 45.21
N ASN A 501 19.17 26.17 45.10
CA ASN A 501 18.50 24.87 44.96
C ASN A 501 17.81 24.44 46.25
N GLU A 502 18.45 24.64 47.41
CA GLU A 502 17.85 24.33 48.72
C GLU A 502 16.65 25.25 49.01
N LYS A 503 16.73 26.54 48.70
CA LYS A 503 15.60 27.48 48.82
C LYS A 503 14.37 26.98 48.06
N LYS A 504 14.54 26.61 46.80
CA LYS A 504 13.45 26.07 45.95
C LYS A 504 12.86 24.78 46.54
N GLU A 505 13.69 23.91 47.12
CA GLU A 505 13.21 22.67 47.74
C GLU A 505 12.43 22.93 49.05
N GLN A 506 12.90 23.86 49.88
CA GLN A 506 12.24 24.21 51.14
C GLN A 506 10.91 24.94 50.89
N GLU A 507 10.86 25.85 49.89
CA GLU A 507 9.62 26.48 49.44
C GLU A 507 8.59 25.44 48.94
N LYS A 508 9.05 24.43 48.20
CA LYS A 508 8.18 23.33 47.74
C LYS A 508 7.62 22.54 48.92
N LYS A 509 8.45 22.18 49.90
CA LYS A 509 8.01 21.48 51.12
C LYS A 509 7.05 22.33 51.96
N PHE A 510 7.29 23.64 52.06
CA PHE A 510 6.39 24.56 52.74
C PHE A 510 5.00 24.61 52.09
N LYS A 511 4.95 24.69 50.76
CA LYS A 511 3.69 24.62 50.00
C LYS A 511 2.97 23.29 50.21
N GLU A 512 3.69 22.16 50.16
CA GLU A 512 3.11 20.83 50.40
C GLU A 512 2.55 20.67 51.83
N VAL A 513 3.22 21.23 52.83
CA VAL A 513 2.74 21.26 54.23
C VAL A 513 1.48 22.12 54.37
N GLY A 514 1.41 23.26 53.68
CA GLY A 514 0.22 24.10 53.62
C GLY A 514 -0.97 23.41 52.95
N GLU A 515 -0.75 22.77 51.80
CA GLU A 515 -1.75 21.95 51.10
C GLU A 515 -2.27 20.82 52.00
N ALA A 516 -1.37 20.10 52.68
CA ALA A 516 -1.71 19.00 53.58
C ALA A 516 -2.62 19.48 54.73
N TYR A 517 -2.28 20.60 55.35
CA TYR A 517 -3.08 21.18 56.41
C TYR A 517 -4.46 21.64 55.91
N GLY A 518 -4.53 22.33 54.76
CA GLY A 518 -5.79 22.83 54.20
C GLY A 518 -6.82 21.73 53.85
N ILE A 519 -6.35 20.51 53.59
CA ILE A 519 -7.20 19.34 53.34
C ILE A 519 -7.54 18.62 54.64
N LEU A 520 -6.56 18.41 55.53
CA LEU A 520 -6.76 17.64 56.76
C LEU A 520 -7.43 18.42 57.90
N SER A 521 -7.39 19.76 57.88
CA SER A 521 -7.97 20.60 58.92
C SER A 521 -9.51 20.71 58.84
N ASP A 522 -10.06 20.57 57.63
CA ASP A 522 -11.50 20.63 57.37
C ASP A 522 -12.09 19.21 57.44
N PRO A 523 -13.04 18.94 58.36
CA PRO A 523 -13.64 17.61 58.51
C PRO A 523 -14.24 17.04 57.22
N THR A 524 -14.81 17.89 56.36
CA THR A 524 -15.45 17.46 55.11
C THR A 524 -14.42 17.10 54.04
N LYS A 525 -13.34 17.89 53.91
CA LYS A 525 -12.24 17.61 52.98
C LYS A 525 -11.41 16.42 53.43
N ARG A 526 -11.16 16.30 54.74
CA ARG A 526 -10.53 15.13 55.34
C ARG A 526 -11.33 13.87 55.07
N MET A 527 -12.66 13.91 55.25
CA MET A 527 -13.52 12.77 54.94
C MET A 527 -13.49 12.38 53.45
N ARG A 528 -13.50 13.35 52.52
CA ARG A 528 -13.37 13.09 51.08
C ARG A 528 -12.00 12.51 50.69
N TYR A 529 -10.94 12.99 51.34
CA TYR A 529 -9.60 12.46 51.18
C TYR A 529 -9.52 11.02 51.73
N ASP A 530 -9.99 10.79 52.95
CA ASP A 530 -9.95 9.45 53.56
C ASP A 530 -10.82 8.44 52.80
N SER A 531 -11.93 8.87 52.20
CA SER A 531 -12.80 8.03 51.36
C SER A 531 -12.28 7.84 49.92
N GLY A 532 -11.28 8.61 49.48
CA GLY A 532 -10.73 8.55 48.12
C GLY A 532 -11.61 9.21 47.05
N GLN A 533 -12.69 9.89 47.44
CA GLN A 533 -13.60 10.62 46.55
C GLN A 533 -12.98 11.92 45.99
N ASP A 534 -11.83 12.34 46.52
CA ASP A 534 -11.01 13.41 45.95
C ASP A 534 -10.46 13.08 44.55
N LEU A 535 -10.46 11.81 44.14
CA LEU A 535 -9.97 11.36 42.85
C LEU A 535 -11.02 11.39 41.73
N ASP A 536 -12.31 11.45 42.08
CA ASP A 536 -13.46 11.39 41.17
C ASP A 536 -13.90 12.77 40.66
N ASP A 537 -13.60 13.85 41.39
CA ASP A 537 -13.97 15.21 41.00
C ASP A 537 -12.98 15.82 39.99
N ALA A 538 -13.50 16.13 38.79
CA ALA A 538 -12.81 16.92 37.77
C ALA A 538 -12.87 18.46 38.02
N CYS A 539 -13.13 18.90 39.26
CA CYS A 539 -13.42 20.32 39.56
C CYS A 539 -12.41 20.98 40.52
N SER A 540 -11.63 21.89 39.94
CA SER A 540 -10.97 23.09 40.46
C SER A 540 -9.96 22.98 41.64
N PRO A 541 -8.69 23.38 41.41
CA PRO A 541 -7.78 23.69 42.51
C PRO A 541 -8.20 25.00 43.17
N THR A 542 -8.76 24.92 44.38
CA THR A 542 -8.81 26.09 45.27
C THR A 542 -7.40 26.34 45.78
N ASN A 543 -6.68 27.24 45.12
CA ASN A 543 -5.38 27.73 45.57
C ASN A 543 -5.59 28.50 46.88
N ILE A 544 -5.37 27.84 48.01
CA ILE A 544 -5.24 28.48 49.32
C ILE A 544 -3.77 28.90 49.45
N ASP A 545 -3.49 30.20 49.58
CA ASP A 545 -2.12 30.72 49.77
C ASP A 545 -1.57 30.32 51.15
N PRO A 546 -0.53 29.46 51.21
CA PRO A 546 0.06 28.99 52.46
C PRO A 546 0.64 30.10 53.34
N THR A 547 1.05 31.21 52.71
CA THR A 547 1.72 32.34 53.37
C THR A 547 0.73 33.20 54.16
N GLN A 548 -0.46 33.43 53.60
CA GLN A 548 -1.56 34.12 54.29
C GLN A 548 -2.03 33.34 55.52
N MET A 549 -2.19 32.01 55.40
CA MET A 549 -2.62 31.15 56.50
C MET A 549 -1.61 31.11 57.67
N PHE A 550 -0.31 31.18 57.39
CA PHE A 550 0.73 31.25 58.42
C PHE A 550 0.73 32.60 59.14
N GLN A 551 0.56 33.71 58.40
CA GLN A 551 0.43 35.05 58.97
C GLN A 551 -0.81 35.20 59.86
N THR A 552 -1.94 34.58 59.52
CA THR A 552 -3.14 34.57 60.38
C THR A 552 -2.91 33.88 61.72
N PHE A 553 -1.94 32.96 61.81
CA PHE A 553 -1.71 32.13 63.00
C PHE A 553 -0.53 32.63 63.87
N TYR A 554 0.48 33.26 63.27
CA TYR A 554 1.67 33.78 63.96
C TYR A 554 1.75 35.31 64.01
N GLY A 555 0.96 36.02 63.20
CA GLY A 555 0.79 37.46 63.24
C GLY A 555 -0.27 37.83 64.26
N GLY A 556 0.14 37.91 65.53
CA GLY A 556 -0.69 38.56 66.54
C GLY A 556 -0.73 40.05 66.27
N ASP A 557 -1.76 40.54 65.57
CA ASP A 557 -2.38 41.82 65.88
C ASP A 557 -3.73 42.05 65.18
N ARG A 558 -4.61 42.72 65.91
CA ARG A 558 -6.03 42.98 65.61
C ARG A 558 -6.22 43.66 64.24
N HIS A 559 -6.89 43.01 63.29
CA HIS A 559 -7.75 43.73 62.33
C HIS A 559 -8.97 42.92 61.89
N ASN A 560 -10.08 43.65 61.79
CA ASN A 560 -11.43 43.24 61.48
C ASN A 560 -11.52 42.80 60.01
N PHE A 561 -11.91 41.55 59.73
CA PHE A 561 -12.13 41.08 58.36
C PHE A 561 -13.57 41.39 57.92
N SER A 562 -13.71 42.36 57.01
CA SER A 562 -14.92 42.54 56.20
C SER A 562 -14.80 41.66 54.95
N PHE A 563 -15.78 40.79 54.75
CA PHE A 563 -15.88 39.93 53.57
C PHE A 563 -16.36 40.77 52.38
N HIS A 564 -15.49 41.04 51.41
CA HIS A 564 -15.92 41.53 50.08
C HIS A 564 -15.87 40.36 49.09
N SER A 565 -17.00 39.68 48.94
CA SER A 565 -17.26 38.77 47.83
C SER A 565 -17.59 39.59 46.59
N ASN A 566 -16.65 39.74 45.66
CA ASN A 566 -16.98 40.16 44.30
C ASN A 566 -17.52 38.95 43.53
N ALA A 567 -18.84 38.78 43.55
CA ALA A 567 -19.59 37.98 42.61
C ALA A 567 -20.60 38.87 41.90
N PHE A 568 -20.69 38.72 40.57
CA PHE A 568 -21.55 39.47 39.65
C PHE A 568 -23.05 39.41 40.04
N PRO A 569 -23.86 40.40 39.61
CA PRO A 569 -25.25 40.54 40.01
C PRO A 569 -26.20 39.73 39.12
N SER A 570 -27.11 38.99 39.73
CA SER A 570 -28.42 38.71 39.13
C SER A 570 -29.42 38.43 40.25
N ASP A 571 -30.28 39.43 40.47
CA ASP A 571 -31.53 39.33 41.21
C ASP A 571 -32.41 38.22 40.65
N PHE A 572 -32.91 37.34 41.51
CA PHE A 572 -34.32 36.92 41.48
C PHE A 572 -34.72 36.48 42.90
N THR A 573 -35.67 37.22 43.47
CA THR A 573 -36.28 37.05 44.79
C THR A 573 -37.48 36.10 44.73
N PHE A 574 -37.75 35.40 45.84
CA PHE A 574 -39.09 34.93 46.18
C PHE A 574 -39.41 35.32 47.62
N TYR A 575 -40.57 35.96 47.81
CA TYR A 575 -41.23 36.12 49.11
C TYR A 575 -42.38 35.12 49.22
N PHE A 576 -42.57 34.55 50.40
CA PHE A 576 -43.88 34.10 50.86
C PHE A 576 -44.17 34.71 52.23
N LYS A 577 -45.19 35.59 52.22
CA LYS A 577 -45.92 36.28 53.30
C LYS A 577 -45.14 36.95 54.43
#